data_AF-A0A8X6X462-F1
#
_entry.id   AF-A0A8X6X462-F1
#
_cell.length_a   1.000
_cell.length_b   1.000
_cell.length_c   1.000
_cell.angle_alpha   90.00
_cell.angle_beta   90.00
_cell.angle_gamma   90.00
#
_symmetry.space_group_name_H-M   'P 1'
#
loop_
_entity.id
_entity.type
_entity.pdbx_description
1 polymer ?
#
loop_
_entity_poly.entity_id
_entity_poly.type
_entity_poly.pdbx_seq_one_letter_code
_entity_poly.pdbx_strand_id
1 'polypeptide(L)'
;MSEKIVKESEDFEGKDSGWILEEILKLEVHTNRYSPFRGSSSFIEVPKQIAKTKAIINVINKKDSQCFMWSILAALYPNTSNPKKTRQVIPPPK
;
A
#
# COMPACT_ATOMS: atom_id res chain seq x y z
N MET A 1 -15.37 5.43 5.53
CA MET A 1 -15.97 5.46 4.16
C MET A 1 -17.26 6.28 4.15
N SER A 2 -18.08 6.23 5.20
CA SER A 2 -19.29 7.06 5.37
C SER A 2 -19.00 8.55 5.62
N GLU A 3 -17.95 8.89 6.38
CA GLU A 3 -17.67 10.27 6.82
C GLU A 3 -17.54 11.29 5.68
N LYS A 4 -16.92 10.92 4.56
CA LYS A 4 -16.75 11.83 3.42
C LYS A 4 -18.10 12.17 2.77
N ILE A 5 -18.98 11.19 2.65
CA ILE A 5 -20.30 11.38 2.03
C ILE A 5 -21.19 12.24 2.92
N VAL A 6 -21.16 12.00 4.23
CA VAL A 6 -21.90 12.81 5.21
C VAL A 6 -21.43 14.26 5.16
N LYS A 7 -20.11 14.48 5.18
CA LYS A 7 -19.54 15.82 5.12
C LYS A 7 -19.86 16.56 3.81
N GLU A 8 -19.78 15.87 2.66
CA GLU A 8 -20.15 16.47 1.38
C GLU A 8 -21.64 16.81 1.29
N SER A 9 -22.50 16.06 1.99
CA SER A 9 -23.93 16.38 2.12
C SER A 9 -24.15 17.62 2.98
N GLU A 10 -23.51 17.71 4.15
CA GLU A 10 -23.60 18.87 5.06
C GLU A 10 -23.04 20.14 4.39
N ASP A 11 -21.91 20.02 3.68
CA ASP A 11 -21.28 21.12 2.94
C ASP A 11 -22.13 21.58 1.73
N PHE A 12 -23.04 20.74 1.22
CA PHE A 12 -23.97 21.12 0.15
C PHE A 12 -25.11 21.99 0.69
N GLU A 13 -25.67 21.63 1.84
CA GLU A 13 -26.74 22.37 2.52
C GLU A 13 -26.23 23.69 3.14
N GLY A 14 -24.96 23.74 3.56
CA GLY A 14 -24.37 24.86 4.31
C GLY A 14 -23.82 26.04 3.49
N LYS A 15 -24.00 26.10 2.18
CA LYS A 15 -23.34 27.11 1.30
C LYS A 15 -24.11 28.41 1.02
N ASP A 16 -25.09 28.77 1.86
CA ASP A 16 -25.94 29.97 1.68
C ASP A 16 -26.64 30.06 0.32
N SER A 17 -26.65 28.95 -0.44
CA SER A 17 -27.23 28.88 -1.77
C SER A 17 -28.77 28.77 -1.72
N GLY A 18 -29.32 28.39 -0.56
CA GLY A 18 -30.74 28.09 -0.36
C GLY A 18 -31.20 26.77 -0.98
N TRP A 19 -30.27 25.95 -1.49
CA TRP A 19 -30.60 24.65 -2.08
C TRP A 19 -30.76 23.61 -0.98
N ILE A 20 -31.89 22.90 -1.00
CA ILE A 20 -32.21 21.81 -0.09
C ILE A 20 -32.32 20.55 -0.94
N LEU A 21 -31.69 19.46 -0.48
CA LEU A 21 -31.88 18.15 -1.10
C LEU A 21 -33.29 17.65 -0.77
N GLU A 22 -34.19 17.66 -1.76
CA GLU A 22 -35.58 17.21 -1.57
C GLU A 22 -35.68 15.68 -1.57
N GLU A 23 -35.17 15.01 -2.62
CA GLU A 23 -35.15 13.55 -2.69
C GLU A 23 -34.03 13.00 -3.60
N ILE A 24 -33.59 11.76 -3.31
CA ILE A 24 -32.70 10.98 -4.17
C ILE A 24 -33.54 9.92 -4.88
N LEU A 25 -33.85 10.13 -6.16
CA LEU A 25 -34.66 9.20 -6.96
C LEU A 25 -34.01 7.83 -7.16
N LYS A 26 -32.68 7.78 -7.29
CA LYS A 26 -31.91 6.54 -7.44
C LYS A 26 -30.45 6.77 -7.03
N LEU A 27 -29.92 5.89 -6.17
CA LEU A 27 -28.51 5.82 -5.83
C LEU A 27 -27.97 4.44 -6.21
N GLU A 28 -26.93 4.41 -7.05
CA GLU A 28 -26.27 3.17 -7.45
C GLU A 28 -24.81 3.20 -7.04
N VAL A 29 -24.41 2.26 -6.17
CA VAL A 29 -23.05 2.18 -5.63
C VAL A 29 -22.41 0.90 -6.13
N HIS A 30 -21.41 1.03 -7.01
CA HIS A 30 -20.62 -0.10 -7.47
C HIS A 30 -19.43 -0.29 -6.54
N THR A 31 -19.45 -1.38 -5.77
CA THR A 31 -18.31 -1.75 -4.93
C THR A 31 -17.56 -2.92 -5.56
N ASN A 32 -16.25 -2.78 -5.65
CA ASN A 32 -15.37 -3.89 -6.02
C ASN A 32 -14.69 -4.41 -4.78
N ARG A 33 -14.67 -5.74 -4.62
CA ARG A 33 -13.93 -6.37 -3.52
C ARG A 33 -12.44 -6.25 -3.81
N TYR A 34 -11.80 -5.26 -3.19
CA TYR A 34 -10.36 -5.15 -3.22
C TYR A 34 -9.75 -6.28 -2.39
N SER A 35 -9.10 -7.24 -3.06
CA SER A 35 -8.23 -8.20 -2.41
C SER A 35 -6.79 -7.71 -2.59
N PRO A 36 -6.22 -6.98 -1.60
CA PRO A 36 -4.83 -6.60 -1.68
C PRO A 36 -3.99 -7.87 -1.83
N PHE A 37 -3.01 -7.79 -2.73
CA PHE A 37 -2.08 -8.89 -2.98
C PHE A 37 -1.53 -9.38 -1.64
N ARG A 38 -1.82 -10.63 -1.25
CA ARG A 38 -1.31 -11.25 0.00
C ARG A 38 0.17 -11.63 -0.14
N GLY A 39 0.96 -10.81 -0.84
CA GLY A 39 2.34 -11.05 -1.22
C GLY A 39 3.32 -10.90 -0.06
N SER A 40 2.99 -11.52 1.06
CA SER A 40 3.86 -11.69 2.20
C SER A 40 4.47 -13.09 2.10
N SER A 41 5.64 -13.18 1.48
CA SER A 41 6.43 -14.41 1.40
C SER A 41 7.76 -14.25 2.12
N SER A 42 8.37 -15.37 2.49
CA SER A 42 9.80 -15.41 2.79
C SER A 42 10.62 -15.29 1.49
N PHE A 43 11.94 -15.37 1.61
CA PHE A 43 12.85 -15.29 0.47
C PHE A 43 12.51 -16.35 -0.59
N ILE A 44 12.27 -15.89 -1.82
CA ILE A 44 12.08 -16.74 -3.00
C ILE A 44 13.26 -16.52 -3.94
N GLU A 45 13.87 -17.61 -4.41
CA GLU A 45 14.94 -17.53 -5.40
C GLU A 45 14.40 -17.05 -6.74
N VAL A 46 14.94 -15.94 -7.23
CA VAL A 46 14.64 -15.46 -8.58
C VAL A 46 15.33 -16.34 -9.62
N PRO A 47 14.72 -16.56 -10.80
CA PRO A 47 15.33 -17.28 -11.90
C PRO A 47 16.75 -16.78 -12.22
N LYS A 48 17.66 -17.71 -12.52
CA LYS A 48 19.10 -17.41 -12.73
C LYS A 48 19.34 -16.34 -13.79
N GLN A 49 18.51 -16.30 -14.82
CA GLN A 49 18.56 -15.32 -15.91
C GLN A 49 18.40 -13.90 -15.38
N ILE A 50 17.41 -13.68 -14.51
CA ILE A 50 17.14 -12.38 -13.89
C ILE A 50 18.21 -12.06 -12.86
N ALA A 51 18.62 -13.04 -12.04
CA ALA A 51 19.69 -12.86 -11.05
C ALA A 51 21.01 -12.36 -11.69
N LYS A 52 21.32 -12.83 -12.90
CA LYS A 52 22.52 -12.45 -13.67
C LYS A 52 22.48 -10.99 -14.15
N THR A 53 21.30 -10.45 -14.44
CA THR A 53 21.17 -9.04 -14.88
C THR A 53 21.63 -8.06 -13.81
N LYS A 54 21.55 -8.45 -12.53
CA LYS A 54 21.77 -7.57 -11.36
C LYS A 54 20.84 -6.34 -11.34
N ALA A 55 19.79 -6.32 -12.15
CA ALA A 55 18.83 -5.21 -12.24
C ALA A 55 17.89 -5.13 -11.03
N ILE A 56 17.75 -6.23 -10.28
CA ILE A 56 16.87 -6.33 -9.11
C ILE A 56 17.65 -6.69 -7.85
N ILE A 57 17.22 -6.14 -6.72
CA ILE A 57 17.68 -6.51 -5.40
C ILE A 57 16.71 -7.55 -4.83
N ASN A 58 17.12 -8.81 -4.80
CA ASN A 58 16.36 -9.87 -4.13
C ASN A 58 16.71 -9.89 -2.64
N VAL A 59 15.90 -9.21 -1.83
CA VAL A 59 16.12 -9.06 -0.38
C VAL A 59 15.94 -10.40 0.33
N ILE A 60 16.88 -10.76 1.21
CA ILE A 60 16.89 -12.06 1.87
C ILE A 60 16.16 -12.00 3.21
N ASN A 61 14.90 -12.46 3.25
CA ASN A 61 14.11 -12.64 4.47
C ASN A 61 13.76 -14.13 4.70
N LYS A 62 14.66 -14.88 5.34
CA LYS A 62 14.47 -16.32 5.57
C LYS A 62 13.62 -16.66 6.79
N LYS A 63 13.42 -15.71 7.72
CA LYS A 63 12.82 -15.96 9.04
C LYS A 63 11.38 -15.44 9.18
N ASP A 64 10.90 -14.66 8.21
CA ASP A 64 9.58 -14.05 8.21
C ASP A 64 9.00 -14.03 6.80
N SER A 65 7.72 -13.67 6.70
CA SER A 65 7.02 -13.52 5.43
C SER A 65 6.84 -12.06 5.01
N GLN A 66 7.76 -11.15 5.38
CA GLN A 66 7.59 -9.71 5.21
C GLN A 66 8.36 -9.14 4.00
N CYS A 67 8.44 -9.87 2.88
CA CYS A 67 9.26 -9.49 1.72
C CYS A 67 8.88 -8.10 1.15
N PHE A 68 7.61 -7.70 1.19
CA PHE A 68 7.15 -6.38 0.76
C PHE A 68 7.75 -5.26 1.62
N MET A 69 7.63 -5.37 2.95
CA MET A 69 8.22 -4.40 3.89
C MET A 69 9.74 -4.32 3.69
N TRP A 70 10.41 -5.47 3.59
CA TRP A 70 11.86 -5.51 3.41
C TRP A 70 12.32 -4.94 2.06
N SER A 71 11.53 -5.11 1.00
CA SER A 71 11.81 -4.51 -0.32
C SER A 71 11.73 -2.98 -0.26
N ILE A 72 10.73 -2.44 0.43
CA ILE A 72 10.59 -1.00 0.65
C ILE A 72 11.76 -0.46 1.48
N LEU A 73 12.09 -1.13 2.60
CA LEU A 73 13.20 -0.71 3.47
C LEU A 73 14.56 -0.76 2.75
N ALA A 74 14.78 -1.74 1.87
CA ALA A 74 16.01 -1.82 1.08
C ALA A 74 16.15 -0.64 0.09
N ALA A 75 15.04 -0.11 -0.42
CA ALA A 75 15.03 1.06 -1.29
C ALA A 75 15.21 2.37 -0.50
N LEU A 76 14.54 2.51 0.65
CA LEU A 76 14.62 3.71 1.50
C LEU A 76 15.94 3.83 2.26
N TYR A 77 16.48 2.70 2.74
CA TYR A 77 17.68 2.63 3.56
C TYR A 77 18.70 1.66 2.94
N PRO A 78 19.26 2.00 1.77
CA PRO A 78 20.12 1.10 1.02
C PRO A 78 21.39 0.73 1.79
N ASN A 79 21.69 -0.57 1.79
CA ASN A 79 22.93 -1.08 2.34
C ASN A 79 24.01 -1.14 1.25
N THR A 80 24.94 -0.19 1.28
CA THR A 80 26.03 -0.08 0.30
C THR A 80 26.99 -1.28 0.31
N SER A 81 27.17 -1.96 1.44
CA SER A 81 28.05 -3.13 1.53
C SER A 81 27.37 -4.41 1.05
N ASN A 82 26.08 -4.57 1.36
CA ASN A 82 25.32 -5.74 0.93
C ASN A 82 23.85 -5.38 0.65
N PRO A 83 23.51 -5.03 -0.62
CA PRO A 83 22.17 -4.58 -0.98
C PRO A 83 21.06 -5.60 -0.70
N LYS A 84 21.38 -6.89 -0.64
CA LYS A 84 20.42 -7.98 -0.36
C LYS A 84 20.04 -8.07 1.12
N LYS A 85 20.72 -7.33 1.99
CA LYS A 85 20.43 -7.22 3.42
C LYS A 85 20.01 -5.78 3.71
N THR A 86 18.81 -5.62 4.25
CA THR A 86 18.39 -4.34 4.81
C THR A 86 19.32 -3.93 5.94
N ARG A 87 19.66 -2.64 6.04
CA ARG A 87 20.22 -2.11 7.29
C ARG A 87 19.15 -2.32 8.36
N GLN A 88 19.51 -2.82 9.53
CA GLN A 88 18.59 -2.99 10.66
C GLN A 88 18.17 -1.60 11.17
N VAL A 89 17.31 -0.94 10.40
CA VAL A 89 16.58 0.23 10.84
C VAL A 89 15.29 -0.37 11.38
N ILE A 90 15.26 -0.65 12.68
CA ILE A 90 14.01 -1.04 13.34
C ILE A 90 13.07 0.15 13.11
N PRO A 91 11.99 0.02 12.31
CA PRO A 91 11.02 1.10 12.26
C PRO A 91 10.45 1.23 13.67
N PRO A 92 10.36 2.44 14.23
CA PRO A 92 9.79 2.61 15.56
C PRO A 92 8.37 2.00 15.56
N PRO A 93 7.99 1.27 16.64
CA PRO A 93 6.61 0.83 16.79
C PRO A 93 5.71 2.07 16.73
N LYS A 94 4.67 2.01 15.89
CA LYS A 94 3.61 3.02 15.86
C LYS A 94 2.81 2.99 17.16
#